data_AF-A0AAE1EPU2-F1
#
_entry.id   AF-A0AAE1EPU2-F1
#
_cell.length_a   1.000
_cell.length_b   1.000
_cell.length_c   1.000
_cell.angle_alpha   90.00
_cell.angle_beta   90.00
_cell.angle_gamma   90.00
#
_symmetry.space_group_name_H-M   'P 1'
#
loop_
_entity.id
_entity.type
_entity.pdbx_description
1 polymer ?
#
loop_
_entity_poly.entity_id
_entity_poly.type
_entity_poly.pdbx_seq_one_letter_code
_entity_poly.pdbx_strand_id
1 'polypeptide(L)'
;MAQAQLQQPQLQQTQQQQQLKVNPAADFGPDSGGRIKGLTIVKPLVYGNVARYFGKKREEDGHTHEWTLYVKPYNNEDMSTYVKKIHFKLHESYKDQNRVVTNPPYEVTETGWGEFEIIIKIFFHDPNERPVTIYHILKLFQSPPGTTPASATNPVTATPAATTPAAVAVAAAAAAATGDLKKPLVSEFYEELIFQDPSAMMRQLLTNTRQLTLGEYKHDTNFEDKKDKTIKNLINAKEKISNEISDLREKIKLAKETISKFKEEINKTQGESTVDVPGFS
;
A
#
# COMPACT_ATOMS: atom_id res chain seq x y z
N MET A 1 57.38 -32.85 40.30
CA MET A 1 56.16 -33.00 39.47
C MET A 1 55.27 -31.81 39.75
N ALA A 2 55.06 -30.95 38.74
CA ALA A 2 54.21 -29.78 38.83
C ALA A 2 53.02 -29.97 37.88
N GLN A 3 51.80 -29.70 38.34
CA GLN A 3 50.65 -29.47 37.46
C GLN A 3 49.85 -28.27 37.96
N ALA A 4 49.63 -27.35 37.03
CA ALA A 4 49.10 -26.01 37.20
C ALA A 4 47.56 -26.01 37.21
N GLN A 5 46.99 -25.18 38.10
CA GLN A 5 45.59 -24.78 38.07
C GLN A 5 45.34 -23.86 36.86
N LEU A 6 44.43 -24.28 35.98
CA LEU A 6 43.89 -23.44 34.91
C LEU A 6 42.66 -22.70 35.41
N GLN A 7 42.76 -21.38 35.39
CA GLN A 7 41.71 -20.44 35.73
C GLN A 7 41.10 -19.86 34.44
N GLN A 8 39.80 -20.04 34.22
CA GLN A 8 38.93 -19.19 33.38
C GLN A 8 37.52 -19.25 33.97
N PRO A 9 36.82 -18.11 34.17
CA PRO A 9 36.21 -17.40 33.04
C PRO A 9 36.18 -15.87 33.19
N GLN A 10 36.77 -15.13 32.23
CA GLN A 10 36.58 -13.67 32.13
C GLN A 10 35.98 -13.20 30.80
N LEU A 11 35.72 -14.08 29.84
CA LEU A 11 35.16 -13.66 28.54
C LEU A 11 33.63 -13.47 28.53
N GLN A 12 32.91 -13.85 29.59
CA GLN A 12 31.45 -13.67 29.68
C GLN A 12 31.01 -12.35 30.34
N GLN A 13 31.85 -11.72 31.17
CA GLN A 13 31.50 -10.43 31.76
C GLN A 13 31.74 -9.25 30.80
N THR A 14 32.73 -9.33 29.91
CA THR A 14 33.04 -8.23 28.97
C THR A 14 32.02 -8.11 27.84
N GLN A 15 31.33 -9.18 27.45
CA GLN A 15 30.22 -9.10 26.48
C GLN A 15 28.92 -8.58 27.10
N GLN A 16 28.72 -8.73 28.41
CA GLN A 16 27.52 -8.23 29.07
C GLN A 16 27.57 -6.70 29.35
N GLN A 17 28.76 -6.09 29.32
CA GLN A 17 28.93 -4.63 29.44
C GLN A 17 28.83 -3.86 28.12
N GLN A 18 28.78 -4.52 26.95
CA GLN A 18 28.62 -3.83 25.66
C GLN A 18 27.16 -3.72 25.19
N GLN A 19 26.20 -4.30 25.91
CA GLN A 19 24.78 -4.07 25.65
C GLN A 19 24.28 -2.89 26.49
N LEU A 20 24.76 -1.69 26.17
CA LEU A 20 24.02 -0.46 26.48
C LEU A 20 22.70 -0.54 25.71
N LYS A 21 21.66 -1.04 26.38
CA LYS A 21 20.27 -0.67 26.05
C LYS A 21 20.19 0.84 26.20
N VAL A 22 20.40 1.55 25.11
CA VAL A 22 19.95 2.93 24.99
C VAL A 22 18.43 2.85 25.11
N ASN A 23 17.91 3.05 26.32
CA ASN A 23 16.49 3.30 26.52
C ASN A 23 16.22 4.70 25.95
N PRO A 24 15.65 4.84 24.74
CA PRO A 24 15.50 6.15 24.11
C PRO A 24 14.46 7.00 24.86
N ALA A 25 13.67 6.38 25.75
CA ALA A 25 12.63 7.04 26.52
C ALA A 25 13.12 7.73 27.81
N ALA A 26 14.36 7.49 28.25
CA ALA A 26 14.84 7.99 29.54
C ALA A 26 15.55 9.35 29.47
N ASP A 27 15.97 9.78 28.27
CA ASP A 27 16.76 11.01 28.09
C ASP A 27 15.88 12.22 27.65
N PHE A 28 14.67 11.97 27.18
CA PHE A 28 13.73 13.02 26.79
C PHE A 28 12.69 13.17 27.91
N GLY A 29 12.80 14.27 28.65
CA GLY A 29 11.85 14.65 29.71
C GLY A 29 10.42 14.90 29.18
N PRO A 30 9.50 15.38 30.04
CA PRO A 30 8.10 15.63 29.67
C PRO A 30 7.94 16.61 28.48
N ASP A 31 9.01 17.34 28.16
CA ASP A 31 9.12 18.19 27.00
C ASP A 31 10.02 17.49 25.98
N SER A 32 9.46 16.71 25.06
CA SER A 32 10.20 15.93 24.04
C SER A 32 10.95 16.77 23.00
N GLY A 33 11.39 17.98 23.35
CA GLY A 33 11.96 19.00 22.49
C GLY A 33 10.92 19.43 21.45
N GLY A 34 10.44 20.67 21.57
CA GLY A 34 9.36 21.20 20.74
C GLY A 34 9.49 20.83 19.25
N ARG A 35 8.34 20.64 18.59
CA ARG A 35 8.24 20.26 17.17
C ARG A 35 9.12 21.15 16.29
N ILE A 36 9.92 20.53 15.42
CA ILE A 36 10.86 21.22 14.55
C ILE A 36 10.12 21.67 13.29
N LYS A 37 9.67 22.92 13.27
CA LYS A 37 8.88 23.49 12.16
C LYS A 37 9.65 23.51 10.84
N GLY A 38 8.95 23.20 9.76
CA GLY A 38 9.47 23.22 8.39
C GLY A 38 10.31 21.99 8.03
N LEU A 39 10.41 21.00 8.91
CA LEU A 39 11.14 19.75 8.65
C LEU A 39 10.16 18.63 8.33
N THR A 40 10.34 18.00 7.16
CA THR A 40 9.60 16.80 6.77
C THR A 40 10.59 15.66 6.56
N ILE A 41 10.39 14.54 7.25
CA ILE A 41 11.17 13.31 7.06
C ILE A 41 10.23 12.24 6.51
N VAL A 42 10.67 11.56 5.45
CA VAL A 42 9.91 10.47 4.80
C VAL A 42 10.63 9.15 5.03
N LYS A 43 9.90 8.13 5.50
CA LYS A 43 10.39 6.77 5.67
C LYS A 43 9.59 5.81 4.77
N PRO A 44 10.17 5.36 3.65
CA PRO A 44 9.49 4.44 2.75
C PRO A 44 9.43 3.03 3.34
N LEU A 45 8.29 2.35 3.18
CA LEU A 45 8.05 0.99 3.64
C LEU A 45 7.31 0.16 2.59
N VAL A 46 7.36 -1.15 2.78
CA VAL A 46 6.59 -2.14 2.04
C VAL A 46 5.74 -2.91 3.02
N TYR A 47 4.46 -3.08 2.68
CA TYR A 47 3.55 -3.93 3.44
C TYR A 47 2.79 -4.85 2.49
N GLY A 48 2.32 -5.97 3.01
CA GLY A 48 1.54 -6.90 2.21
C GLY A 48 1.56 -8.30 2.79
N ASN A 49 1.22 -9.27 1.94
CA ASN A 49 1.29 -10.67 2.31
C ASN A 49 1.88 -11.54 1.19
N VAL A 50 2.50 -12.64 1.61
CA VAL A 50 2.72 -13.81 0.77
C VAL A 50 1.74 -14.91 1.17
N ALA A 51 1.32 -15.74 0.21
CA ALA A 51 0.45 -16.89 0.47
C ALA A 51 0.89 -18.11 -0.33
N ARG A 52 0.79 -19.28 0.30
CA ARG A 52 1.14 -20.57 -0.27
C ARG A 52 -0.03 -21.53 -0.10
N TYR A 53 -0.55 -22.01 -1.22
CA TYR A 53 -1.58 -23.04 -1.24
C TYR A 53 -1.00 -24.39 -0.79
N PHE A 54 -1.73 -25.13 0.04
CA PHE A 54 -1.30 -26.45 0.52
C PHE A 54 -1.42 -27.55 -0.53
N GLY A 55 -2.02 -27.28 -1.69
CA GLY A 55 -2.35 -28.30 -2.69
C GLY A 55 -3.68 -29.03 -2.42
N LYS A 56 -4.14 -29.00 -1.17
CA LYS A 56 -5.42 -29.57 -0.74
C LYS A 56 -6.00 -28.80 0.45
N LYS A 57 -7.30 -28.94 0.64
CA LYS A 57 -7.96 -28.54 1.88
C LYS A 57 -7.48 -29.43 3.03
N ARG A 58 -7.12 -28.84 4.17
CA ARG A 58 -6.80 -29.58 5.39
C ARG A 58 -8.08 -30.13 6.01
N GLU A 59 -8.06 -31.39 6.44
CA GLU A 59 -9.25 -32.08 6.98
C GLU A 59 -9.69 -31.53 8.34
N GLU A 60 -8.74 -31.08 9.18
CA GLU A 60 -9.00 -30.67 10.57
C GLU A 60 -9.77 -29.34 10.69
N ASP A 61 -9.33 -28.31 9.98
CA ASP A 61 -9.82 -26.93 10.08
C ASP A 61 -10.39 -26.38 8.76
N GLY A 62 -10.25 -27.15 7.67
CA GLY A 62 -10.66 -26.73 6.34
C GLY A 62 -9.77 -25.65 5.70
N HIS A 63 -8.61 -25.35 6.28
CA HIS A 63 -7.70 -24.34 5.75
C HIS A 63 -7.05 -24.81 4.45
N THR A 64 -6.79 -23.86 3.56
CA THR A 64 -6.24 -24.13 2.22
C THR A 64 -4.89 -23.46 2.00
N HIS A 65 -4.61 -22.37 2.70
CA HIS A 65 -3.39 -21.58 2.53
C HIS A 65 -2.69 -21.38 3.87
N GLU A 66 -1.36 -21.29 3.79
CA GLU A 66 -0.53 -20.58 4.75
C GLU A 66 -0.22 -19.21 4.16
N TRP A 67 -0.30 -18.17 5.00
CA TRP A 67 -0.03 -16.80 4.59
C TRP A 67 0.81 -16.09 5.64
N THR A 68 1.71 -15.22 5.18
CA THR A 68 2.53 -14.37 6.04
C THR A 68 2.28 -12.93 5.65
N LEU A 69 1.74 -12.17 6.60
CA LEU A 69 1.57 -10.72 6.52
C LEU A 69 2.81 -10.04 7.08
N TYR A 70 3.27 -8.95 6.48
CA TYR A 70 4.46 -8.23 6.96
C TYR A 70 4.40 -6.72 6.70
N VAL A 71 5.19 -6.01 7.49
CA VAL A 71 5.64 -4.64 7.24
C VAL A 71 7.16 -4.64 7.32
N LYS A 72 7.83 -4.12 6.30
CA LYS A 72 9.29 -4.02 6.22
C LYS A 72 9.69 -2.66 5.66
N PRO A 73 10.85 -2.10 6.04
CA PRO A 73 11.31 -0.85 5.45
C PRO A 73 11.57 -1.06 3.96
N TYR A 74 11.45 -0.02 3.14
CA TYR A 74 11.84 -0.13 1.72
C TYR A 74 13.36 -0.14 1.58
N ASN A 75 14.02 0.68 2.41
CA ASN A 75 15.48 0.74 2.49
C ASN A 75 16.00 -0.26 3.53
N ASN A 76 17.26 -0.66 3.41
CA ASN A 76 17.92 -1.50 4.40
C ASN A 76 18.21 -0.70 5.68
N GLU A 77 17.22 -0.56 6.55
CA GLU A 77 17.34 0.15 7.83
C GLU A 77 16.58 -0.53 8.96
N ASP A 78 17.01 -0.31 10.20
CA ASP A 78 16.33 -0.83 11.37
C ASP A 78 15.16 0.08 11.79
N MET A 79 13.94 -0.30 11.39
CA MET A 79 12.72 0.42 11.78
C MET A 79 12.45 0.42 13.28
N SER A 80 13.02 -0.52 14.06
CA SER A 80 12.78 -0.60 15.52
C SER A 80 13.30 0.63 16.27
N THR A 81 14.16 1.42 15.64
CA THR A 81 14.66 2.70 16.16
C THR A 81 13.56 3.75 16.32
N TYR A 82 12.57 3.79 15.43
CA TYR A 82 11.47 4.77 15.46
C TYR A 82 10.08 4.14 15.63
N VAL A 83 9.92 2.85 15.29
CA VAL A 83 8.71 2.06 15.53
C VAL A 83 8.76 1.38 16.88
N LYS A 84 7.73 1.61 17.69
CA LYS A 84 7.55 0.98 19.00
C LYS A 84 6.90 -0.39 18.91
N LYS A 85 5.88 -0.51 18.07
CA LYS A 85 5.12 -1.76 17.84
C LYS A 85 4.22 -1.63 16.63
N ILE A 86 3.87 -2.76 16.04
CA ILE A 86 2.87 -2.89 14.98
C ILE A 86 1.75 -3.79 15.48
N HIS A 87 0.52 -3.31 15.36
CA HIS A 87 -0.68 -4.09 15.61
C HIS A 87 -1.23 -4.60 14.29
N PHE A 88 -1.49 -5.90 14.21
CA PHE A 88 -2.21 -6.53 13.11
C PHE A 88 -3.56 -7.00 13.65
N LYS A 89 -4.63 -6.36 13.20
CA LYS A 89 -6.00 -6.77 13.52
C LYS A 89 -6.55 -7.63 12.39
N LEU A 90 -6.64 -8.92 12.67
CA LEU A 90 -7.19 -9.96 11.81
C LEU A 90 -8.72 -9.99 11.89
N HIS A 91 -9.34 -10.84 11.08
CA HIS A 91 -10.77 -11.11 11.14
C HIS A 91 -11.16 -11.72 12.50
N GLU A 92 -12.39 -11.45 12.95
CA GLU A 92 -12.90 -11.84 14.28
C GLU A 92 -12.97 -13.34 14.54
N SER A 93 -12.93 -14.14 13.47
CA SER A 93 -12.88 -15.60 13.55
C SER A 93 -11.54 -16.13 14.05
N TYR A 94 -10.45 -15.33 14.01
CA TYR A 94 -9.15 -15.75 14.50
C TYR A 94 -9.05 -15.57 16.00
N LYS A 95 -8.53 -16.59 16.69
CA LYS A 95 -8.12 -16.47 18.09
C LYS A 95 -7.05 -15.39 18.20
N ASP A 96 -7.18 -14.55 19.22
CA ASP A 96 -6.27 -13.43 19.47
C ASP A 96 -6.15 -12.53 18.22
N GLN A 97 -7.29 -12.12 17.65
CA GLN A 97 -7.36 -11.35 16.39
C GLN A 97 -6.46 -10.11 16.38
N ASN A 98 -6.13 -9.53 17.54
CA ASN A 98 -5.22 -8.39 17.66
C ASN A 98 -3.81 -8.89 17.99
N ARG A 99 -2.97 -9.10 16.97
CA ARG A 99 -1.57 -9.49 17.13
C ARG A 99 -0.71 -8.25 17.30
N VAL A 100 0.23 -8.28 18.23
CA VAL A 100 1.15 -7.17 18.48
C VAL A 100 2.58 -7.65 18.30
N VAL A 101 3.30 -7.04 17.36
CA VAL A 101 4.70 -7.33 17.09
C VAL A 101 5.54 -6.12 17.46
N THR A 102 6.50 -6.31 18.36
CA THR A 102 7.32 -5.23 18.91
C THR A 102 8.74 -5.19 18.33
N ASN A 103 9.20 -6.28 17.73
CA ASN A 103 10.56 -6.43 17.21
C ASN A 103 10.52 -6.93 15.77
N PRO A 104 11.49 -6.56 14.92
CA PRO A 104 11.61 -7.11 13.58
C PRO A 104 11.97 -8.61 13.62
N PRO A 105 11.58 -9.41 12.61
CA PRO A 105 10.73 -9.04 11.48
C PRO A 105 9.28 -8.77 11.92
N TYR A 106 8.68 -7.69 11.39
CA TYR A 106 7.30 -7.33 11.74
C TYR A 106 6.32 -8.12 10.87
N GLU A 107 6.18 -9.40 11.19
CA GLU A 107 5.36 -10.33 10.43
C GLU A 107 4.47 -11.21 11.30
N VAL A 108 3.38 -11.69 10.71
CA VAL A 108 2.44 -12.64 11.30
C VAL A 108 2.15 -13.73 10.27
N THR A 109 2.46 -14.97 10.62
CA THR A 109 2.13 -16.15 9.83
C THR A 109 0.91 -16.85 10.42
N GLU A 110 -0.02 -17.20 9.55
CA GLU A 110 -1.27 -17.86 9.89
C GLU A 110 -1.74 -18.76 8.75
N THR A 111 -2.80 -19.51 9.02
CA THR A 111 -3.44 -20.37 8.00
C THR A 111 -4.91 -20.01 7.84
N GLY A 112 -5.46 -20.19 6.65
CA GLY A 112 -6.85 -19.85 6.38
C GLY A 112 -7.31 -20.23 4.98
N TRP A 113 -8.54 -19.84 4.66
CA TRP A 113 -9.19 -20.15 3.38
C TRP A 113 -9.85 -18.96 2.68
N GLY A 114 -10.03 -17.84 3.40
CA GLY A 114 -10.72 -16.64 2.90
C GLY A 114 -9.82 -15.42 2.82
N GLU A 115 -10.13 -14.54 1.87
CA GLU A 115 -9.58 -13.18 1.78
C GLU A 115 -10.41 -12.24 2.65
N PHE A 116 -9.76 -11.34 3.40
CA PHE A 116 -10.42 -10.37 4.27
C PHE A 116 -9.53 -9.15 4.47
N GLU A 117 -10.12 -8.05 4.95
CA GLU A 117 -9.37 -6.84 5.29
C GLU A 117 -8.65 -7.00 6.63
N ILE A 118 -7.35 -6.70 6.62
CA ILE A 118 -6.49 -6.64 7.79
C ILE A 118 -6.14 -5.19 8.06
N ILE A 119 -6.27 -4.77 9.33
CA ILE A 119 -5.90 -3.44 9.76
C ILE A 119 -4.51 -3.51 10.40
N ILE A 120 -3.55 -2.82 9.78
CA ILE A 120 -2.17 -2.71 10.24
C ILE A 120 -2.01 -1.34 10.91
N LYS A 121 -1.67 -1.29 12.19
CA LYS A 121 -1.48 -0.04 12.93
C LYS A 121 -0.08 0.08 13.51
N ILE A 122 0.69 1.03 13.00
CA ILE A 122 2.09 1.27 13.37
C ILE A 122 2.13 2.35 14.45
N PHE A 123 2.74 2.02 15.58
CA PHE A 123 2.95 2.95 16.70
C PHE A 123 4.42 3.34 16.77
N PHE A 124 4.69 4.61 17.06
CA PHE A 124 6.04 5.16 17.18
C PHE A 124 6.51 5.23 18.63
N HIS A 125 7.82 5.33 18.83
CA HIS A 125 8.39 5.51 20.16
C HIS A 125 8.02 6.86 20.77
N ASP A 126 7.97 7.91 19.96
CA ASP A 126 7.41 9.19 20.39
C ASP A 126 5.87 9.09 20.49
N PRO A 127 5.30 9.19 21.71
CA PRO A 127 3.84 9.13 21.90
C PRO A 127 3.10 10.34 21.31
N ASN A 128 3.80 11.44 20.99
CA ASN A 128 3.23 12.62 20.37
C ASN A 128 3.05 12.45 18.85
N GLU A 129 3.65 11.41 18.28
CA GLU A 129 3.48 11.07 16.87
C GLU A 129 2.26 10.15 16.69
N ARG A 130 1.40 10.49 15.73
CA ARG A 130 0.13 9.77 15.57
C ARG A 130 0.39 8.39 14.95
N PRO A 131 -0.22 7.31 15.49
CA PRO A 131 -0.10 6.00 14.85
C PRO A 131 -0.64 6.00 13.42
N VAL A 132 0.08 5.37 12.50
CA VAL A 132 -0.34 5.20 11.11
C VAL A 132 -1.19 3.93 10.98
N THR A 133 -2.32 4.02 10.29
CA THR A 133 -3.22 2.89 10.04
C THR A 133 -3.28 2.61 8.55
N ILE A 134 -3.02 1.36 8.17
CA ILE A 134 -3.02 0.84 6.80
C ILE A 134 -4.06 -0.27 6.73
N TYR A 135 -4.84 -0.30 5.65
CA TYR A 135 -5.82 -1.32 5.36
C TYR A 135 -5.30 -2.21 4.23
N HIS A 136 -5.16 -3.51 4.49
CA HIS A 136 -4.64 -4.48 3.53
C HIS A 136 -5.65 -5.58 3.31
N ILE A 137 -6.07 -5.81 2.07
CA ILE A 137 -6.89 -6.98 1.73
C ILE A 137 -5.95 -8.18 1.58
N LEU A 138 -6.07 -9.16 2.48
CA LEU A 138 -5.32 -10.41 2.40
C LEU A 138 -5.62 -11.11 1.07
N LYS A 139 -4.59 -11.35 0.26
CA LYS A 139 -4.71 -12.06 -1.00
C LYS A 139 -4.24 -13.50 -0.88
N LEU A 140 -5.10 -14.45 -1.26
CA LEU A 140 -4.82 -15.88 -1.29
C LEU A 140 -4.91 -16.45 -2.71
N PHE A 141 -5.74 -15.85 -3.56
CA PHE A 141 -5.97 -16.34 -4.93
C PHE A 141 -5.38 -15.39 -5.98
N GLN A 142 -4.94 -15.96 -7.09
CA GLN A 142 -4.48 -15.17 -8.23
C GLN A 142 -5.69 -14.48 -8.88
N SER A 143 -5.60 -13.16 -9.08
CA SER A 143 -6.59 -12.44 -9.88
C SER A 143 -6.49 -12.92 -11.34
N PRO A 144 -7.62 -13.18 -12.02
CA PRO A 144 -7.59 -13.49 -13.44
C PRO A 144 -6.94 -12.32 -14.21
N PRO A 145 -6.11 -12.59 -15.24
CA PRO A 145 -5.45 -11.54 -16.01
C PRO A 145 -6.50 -10.62 -16.65
N GLY A 146 -6.52 -9.34 -16.24
CA GLY A 146 -7.43 -8.32 -16.77
C GLY A 146 -8.14 -7.47 -15.71
N THR A 147 -8.15 -7.86 -14.43
CA THR A 147 -8.68 -7.01 -13.34
C THR A 147 -7.54 -6.17 -12.75
N THR A 148 -7.43 -4.92 -13.21
CA THR A 148 -6.58 -3.92 -12.55
C THR A 148 -7.19 -3.53 -11.19
N PRO A 149 -6.40 -3.48 -10.10
CA PRO A 149 -6.90 -2.94 -8.84
C PRO A 149 -7.00 -1.42 -8.96
N ALA A 150 -8.22 -0.90 -9.01
CA ALA A 150 -8.49 0.53 -8.91
C ALA A 150 -8.23 1.00 -7.48
N SER A 151 -7.30 1.94 -7.30
CA SER A 151 -7.13 2.65 -6.02
C SER A 151 -8.27 3.64 -5.78
N ALA A 152 -8.95 3.44 -4.66
CA ALA A 152 -9.62 4.40 -3.75
C ALA A 152 -10.53 5.51 -4.32
N THR A 153 -11.85 5.37 -4.10
CA THR A 153 -12.72 6.46 -3.58
C THR A 153 -13.73 5.89 -2.58
N ASN A 154 -13.99 6.66 -1.51
CA ASN A 154 -14.70 6.33 -0.26
C ASN A 154 -16.24 6.14 -0.38
N PRO A 155 -16.93 5.62 0.67
CA PRO A 155 -18.14 4.80 0.55
C PRO A 155 -19.46 5.55 0.82
N VAL A 156 -20.57 5.08 0.23
CA VAL A 156 -21.93 5.35 0.72
C VAL A 156 -22.73 4.05 0.77
N THR A 157 -23.01 3.63 2.00
CA THR A 157 -24.16 2.86 2.50
C THR A 157 -24.60 1.62 1.71
N ALA A 158 -24.18 0.43 2.17
CA ALA A 158 -24.91 -0.80 1.95
C ALA A 158 -24.96 -1.64 3.23
N THR A 159 -26.17 -1.82 3.73
CA THR A 159 -26.60 -2.64 4.87
C THR A 159 -26.23 -4.12 4.62
N PRO A 160 -25.79 -4.91 5.63
CA PRO A 160 -25.34 -6.28 5.39
C PRO A 160 -26.55 -7.24 5.35
N ALA A 161 -26.73 -7.92 4.22
CA ALA A 161 -27.57 -9.11 4.13
C ALA A 161 -26.70 -10.36 4.29
N ALA A 162 -26.96 -11.12 5.34
CA ALA A 162 -26.31 -12.39 5.65
C ALA A 162 -26.43 -13.36 4.47
N THR A 163 -25.29 -13.82 3.94
CA THR A 163 -25.23 -14.92 2.98
C THR A 163 -24.34 -16.02 3.53
N THR A 164 -24.88 -17.24 3.50
CA THR A 164 -24.41 -18.47 4.12
C THR A 164 -22.99 -18.90 3.67
N PRO A 165 -22.11 -19.35 4.58
CA PRO A 165 -20.69 -19.63 4.31
C PRO A 165 -20.37 -20.84 3.40
N ALA A 166 -21.35 -21.63 2.98
CA ALA A 166 -21.11 -22.88 2.24
C ALA A 166 -20.78 -22.68 0.74
N ALA A 167 -21.24 -21.60 0.11
CA ALA A 167 -21.10 -21.42 -1.34
C ALA A 167 -19.71 -20.91 -1.77
N VAL A 168 -18.99 -20.21 -0.89
CA VAL A 168 -17.67 -19.62 -1.20
C VAL A 168 -16.56 -20.69 -1.23
N ALA A 169 -16.74 -21.79 -0.50
CA ALA A 169 -15.76 -22.88 -0.41
C ALA A 169 -15.61 -23.71 -1.69
N VAL A 170 -16.66 -23.82 -2.51
CA VAL A 170 -16.65 -24.64 -3.74
C VAL A 170 -16.01 -23.89 -4.92
N ALA A 171 -16.17 -22.56 -4.99
CA ALA A 171 -15.52 -21.74 -6.02
C ALA A 171 -14.01 -21.56 -5.79
N ALA A 172 -13.56 -21.52 -4.53
CA ALA A 172 -12.16 -21.34 -4.15
C ALA A 172 -11.25 -22.52 -4.56
N ALA A 173 -11.76 -23.75 -4.54
CA ALA A 173 -10.99 -24.94 -4.95
C ALA A 173 -10.75 -24.99 -6.48
N ALA A 174 -11.68 -24.45 -7.28
CA ALA A 174 -11.57 -24.43 -8.74
C ALA A 174 -10.61 -23.33 -9.25
N ALA A 175 -10.54 -22.18 -8.58
CA ALA A 175 -9.66 -21.08 -8.96
C ALA A 175 -8.17 -21.32 -8.63
N ALA A 176 -7.86 -22.20 -7.67
CA ALA A 176 -6.48 -22.58 -7.34
C ALA A 176 -5.81 -23.48 -8.41
N ALA A 177 -6.58 -24.04 -9.35
CA ALA A 177 -6.09 -25.01 -10.33
C ALA A 177 -5.50 -24.40 -11.61
N THR A 178 -5.58 -23.08 -11.82
CA THR A 178 -5.10 -22.38 -13.03
C THR A 178 -3.77 -21.65 -12.85
N GLY A 179 -3.19 -21.66 -11.65
CA GLY A 179 -1.89 -21.04 -11.34
C GLY A 179 -0.76 -22.06 -11.24
N ASP A 180 0.46 -21.64 -11.61
CA ASP A 180 1.68 -22.43 -11.43
C ASP A 180 1.93 -22.66 -9.92
N LEU A 181 1.52 -23.83 -9.41
CA LEU A 181 1.45 -24.20 -7.98
C LEU A 181 2.79 -24.11 -7.21
N LYS A 182 3.89 -23.81 -7.90
CA LYS A 182 5.24 -23.71 -7.32
C LYS A 182 5.59 -22.32 -6.79
N LYS A 183 4.94 -21.25 -7.27
CA LYS A 183 5.27 -19.88 -6.81
C LYS A 183 4.28 -19.40 -5.75
N PRO A 184 4.75 -18.86 -4.61
CA PRO A 184 3.86 -18.22 -3.65
C PRO A 184 3.19 -17.01 -4.30
N LEU A 185 1.93 -16.78 -3.96
CA LEU A 185 1.24 -15.55 -4.31
C LEU A 185 1.85 -14.42 -3.48
N VAL A 186 2.17 -13.30 -4.12
CA VAL A 186 2.72 -12.11 -3.46
C VAL A 186 1.79 -10.94 -3.74
N SER A 187 1.32 -10.28 -2.68
CA SER A 187 0.53 -9.06 -2.76
C SER A 187 1.16 -8.00 -1.84
N GLU A 188 2.04 -7.19 -2.42
CA GLU A 188 2.77 -6.13 -1.73
C GLU A 188 2.46 -4.74 -2.30
N PHE A 189 2.50 -3.76 -1.41
CA PHE A 189 2.29 -2.35 -1.68
C PHE A 189 3.41 -1.51 -1.06
N TYR A 190 3.77 -0.43 -1.75
CA TYR A 190 4.69 0.59 -1.28
C TYR A 190 3.90 1.69 -0.57
N GLU A 191 4.43 2.18 0.54
CA GLU A 191 3.85 3.31 1.29
C GLU A 191 4.96 4.19 1.89
N GLU A 192 4.64 5.45 2.17
CA GLU A 192 5.56 6.42 2.78
C GLU A 192 5.04 6.91 4.13
N LEU A 193 5.82 6.69 5.18
CA LEU A 193 5.55 7.33 6.48
C LEU A 193 6.08 8.76 6.43
N ILE A 194 5.16 9.73 6.54
CA ILE A 194 5.47 11.16 6.48
C ILE A 194 5.46 11.72 7.90
N PHE A 195 6.61 12.19 8.37
CA PHE A 195 6.77 12.86 9.65
C PHE A 195 6.92 14.36 9.41
N GLN A 196 5.81 15.10 9.55
CA GLN A 196 5.78 16.55 9.40
C GLN A 196 5.99 17.23 10.76
N ASP A 197 6.95 18.13 10.81
CA ASP A 197 7.39 18.84 12.02
C ASP A 197 7.59 17.87 13.21
N PRO A 198 8.49 16.86 13.07
CA PRO A 198 8.72 15.88 14.13
C PRO A 198 9.29 16.54 15.38
N SER A 199 9.07 15.92 16.54
CA SER A 199 9.76 16.32 17.78
C SER A 199 11.28 16.16 17.65
N ALA A 200 12.05 16.81 18.51
CA ALA A 200 13.50 16.64 18.52
C ALA A 200 13.90 15.18 18.77
N MET A 201 13.20 14.50 19.68
CA MET A 201 13.33 13.07 19.93
C MET A 201 13.07 12.25 18.66
N MET A 202 11.92 12.45 18.03
CA MET A 202 11.52 11.66 16.86
C MET A 202 12.45 11.91 15.68
N ARG A 203 12.90 13.16 15.47
CA ARG A 203 13.95 13.48 14.49
C ARG A 203 15.18 12.61 14.71
N GLN A 204 15.70 12.55 15.95
CA GLN A 204 16.89 11.77 16.27
C GLN A 204 16.70 10.28 15.99
N LEU A 205 15.54 9.72 16.33
CA LEU A 205 15.21 8.32 16.05
C LEU A 205 15.12 8.04 14.54
N LEU A 206 14.56 8.98 13.77
CA LEU A 206 14.41 8.86 12.32
C LEU A 206 15.74 9.01 11.57
N THR A 207 16.69 9.80 12.07
CA THR A 207 17.99 10.02 11.39
C THR A 207 19.05 9.01 11.76
N ASN A 208 19.03 8.48 12.99
CA ASN A 208 20.10 7.64 13.51
C ASN A 208 19.79 6.13 13.31
N THR A 209 19.29 5.76 12.14
CA THR A 209 19.01 4.36 11.80
C THR A 209 20.28 3.62 11.36
N ARG A 210 20.38 2.33 11.71
CA ARG A 210 21.46 1.44 11.29
C ARG A 210 20.96 0.50 10.18
N GLN A 211 21.86 -0.01 9.35
CA GLN A 211 21.52 -1.05 8.38
C GLN A 211 21.25 -2.39 9.09
N LEU A 212 20.25 -3.14 8.62
CA LEU A 212 19.89 -4.45 9.19
C LEU A 212 20.80 -5.56 8.67
N THR A 213 21.20 -5.50 7.40
CA THR A 213 22.01 -6.54 6.76
C THR A 213 23.17 -5.93 5.98
N LEU A 214 24.25 -6.70 5.77
CA LEU A 214 25.40 -6.29 4.95
C LEU A 214 25.22 -6.57 3.45
N GLY A 215 24.12 -7.24 3.05
CA GLY A 215 23.87 -7.71 1.68
C GLY A 215 22.85 -6.89 0.90
N GLU A 216 22.58 -7.30 -0.34
CA GLU A 216 21.53 -6.70 -1.18
C GLU A 216 20.15 -6.88 -0.55
N TYR A 217 19.49 -5.77 -0.23
CA TYR A 217 18.15 -5.75 0.31
C TYR A 217 17.13 -5.72 -0.84
N LYS A 218 16.47 -6.85 -1.09
CA LYS A 218 15.54 -7.03 -2.21
C LYS A 218 14.11 -7.25 -1.72
N HIS A 219 13.17 -6.71 -2.48
CA HIS A 219 11.73 -6.93 -2.33
C HIS A 219 11.25 -7.96 -3.34
N ASP A 220 10.21 -8.73 -3.00
CA ASP A 220 9.62 -9.70 -3.92
C ASP A 220 9.02 -8.99 -5.15
N THR A 221 8.43 -7.81 -4.92
CA THR A 221 7.98 -6.90 -5.97
C THR A 221 9.09 -5.94 -6.41
N ASN A 222 9.39 -5.89 -7.72
CA ASN A 222 10.16 -4.77 -8.28
C ASN A 222 9.26 -3.53 -8.46
N PHE A 223 9.33 -2.63 -7.47
CA PHE A 223 8.53 -1.40 -7.45
C PHE A 223 8.98 -0.38 -8.51
N GLU A 224 10.27 -0.30 -8.84
CA GLU A 224 10.76 0.62 -9.88
C GLU A 224 10.26 0.21 -11.27
N ASP A 225 10.31 -1.08 -11.61
CA ASP A 225 9.75 -1.58 -12.88
C ASP A 225 8.23 -1.33 -12.97
N LYS A 226 7.51 -1.55 -11.86
CA LYS A 226 6.05 -1.28 -11.80
C LYS A 226 5.76 0.21 -11.97
N LYS A 227 6.56 1.08 -11.36
CA LYS A 227 6.47 2.53 -11.49
C LYS A 227 6.71 2.97 -12.93
N ASP A 228 7.79 2.50 -13.56
CA ASP A 228 8.11 2.83 -14.95
C ASP A 228 7.02 2.39 -15.92
N LYS A 229 6.50 1.17 -15.76
CA LYS A 229 5.38 0.68 -16.58
C LYS A 229 4.12 1.52 -16.38
N THR A 230 3.79 1.84 -15.13
CA THR A 230 2.62 2.67 -14.79
C THR A 230 2.76 4.07 -15.37
N ILE A 231 3.93 4.70 -15.25
CA ILE A 231 4.21 6.04 -15.80
C ILE A 231 4.08 6.02 -17.32
N LYS A 232 4.66 5.02 -18.00
CA LYS A 232 4.53 4.87 -19.46
C LYS A 232 3.05 4.75 -19.87
N ASN A 233 2.29 3.91 -19.18
CA ASN A 233 0.86 3.75 -19.45
C ASN A 233 0.08 5.07 -19.24
N LEU A 234 0.42 5.83 -18.20
CA LEU A 234 -0.22 7.11 -17.89
C LEU A 234 0.12 8.18 -18.94
N ILE A 235 1.37 8.23 -19.41
CA ILE A 235 1.79 9.14 -20.48
C ILE A 235 1.02 8.81 -21.77
N ASN A 236 0.96 7.53 -22.14
CA ASN A 236 0.23 7.09 -23.33
C ASN A 236 -1.28 7.42 -23.23
N ALA A 237 -1.87 7.22 -22.05
CA ALA A 237 -3.27 7.57 -21.81
C ALA A 237 -3.50 9.09 -21.92
N LYS A 238 -2.61 9.90 -21.34
CA LYS A 238 -2.65 11.37 -21.42
C LYS A 238 -2.53 11.85 -22.86
N GLU A 239 -1.62 11.27 -23.64
CA GLU A 239 -1.46 11.60 -25.06
C GLU A 239 -2.73 11.27 -25.85
N LYS A 240 -3.31 10.09 -25.65
CA LYS A 240 -4.56 9.69 -26.30
C LYS A 240 -5.71 10.65 -25.98
N ILE A 241 -5.87 11.00 -24.70
CA ILE A 241 -6.89 11.96 -24.26
C ILE A 241 -6.64 13.34 -24.86
N SER A 242 -5.38 13.79 -24.89
CA SER A 242 -5.01 15.09 -25.47
C SER A 242 -5.34 15.16 -26.96
N ASN A 243 -5.06 14.09 -27.71
CA ASN A 243 -5.37 14.00 -29.13
C ASN A 243 -6.88 14.03 -29.36
N GLU A 244 -7.64 13.24 -28.59
CA GLU A 244 -9.10 13.22 -28.69
C GLU A 244 -9.74 14.58 -28.35
N ILE A 245 -9.20 15.29 -27.35
CA ILE A 245 -9.63 16.67 -27.03
C ILE A 245 -9.31 17.62 -28.20
N SER A 246 -8.14 17.46 -28.84
CA SER A 246 -7.76 18.28 -30.00
C SER A 246 -8.73 18.08 -31.17
N ASP A 247 -9.03 16.83 -31.50
CA ASP A 247 -9.94 16.47 -32.59
C ASP A 247 -11.36 17.00 -32.34
N LEU A 248 -11.85 16.89 -31.10
CA LEU A 248 -13.15 17.42 -30.71
C LEU A 248 -13.18 18.96 -30.78
N ARG A 249 -12.09 19.64 -30.37
CA ARG A 249 -11.99 21.10 -30.50
C ARG A 249 -12.03 21.55 -31.96
N GLU A 250 -11.35 20.83 -32.86
CA GLU A 250 -11.36 21.14 -34.29
C GLU A 250 -12.74 20.91 -34.90
N LYS A 251 -13.42 19.80 -34.57
CA LYS A 251 -14.80 19.54 -34.99
C LYS A 251 -15.77 20.63 -34.52
N ILE A 252 -15.62 21.09 -33.27
CA ILE A 252 -16.44 22.19 -32.74
C ILE A 252 -16.19 23.49 -33.51
N LYS A 253 -14.92 23.80 -33.83
CA LYS A 253 -14.56 24.98 -34.63
C LYS A 253 -15.21 24.92 -36.01
N LEU A 254 -15.07 23.79 -36.71
CA LEU A 254 -15.65 23.59 -38.03
C LEU A 254 -17.18 23.70 -38.00
N ALA A 255 -17.83 23.09 -37.00
CA ALA A 255 -19.29 23.18 -36.84
C ALA A 255 -19.75 24.63 -36.62
N LYS A 256 -19.01 25.42 -35.82
CA LYS A 256 -19.32 26.84 -35.61
C LYS A 256 -19.19 27.66 -36.88
N GLU A 257 -18.13 27.45 -37.67
CA GLU A 257 -17.93 28.12 -38.96
C GLU A 257 -19.05 27.77 -39.95
N THR A 258 -19.43 26.49 -40.04
CA THR A 258 -20.54 26.03 -40.87
C THR A 258 -21.88 26.65 -40.45
N ILE A 259 -22.16 26.72 -39.15
CA ILE A 259 -23.36 27.40 -38.63
C ILE A 259 -23.36 28.89 -39.01
N SER A 260 -22.21 29.56 -38.96
CA SER A 260 -22.10 30.97 -39.35
C SER A 260 -22.44 31.17 -40.83
N LYS A 261 -21.87 30.34 -41.71
CA LYS A 261 -22.14 30.40 -43.16
C LYS A 261 -23.62 30.16 -43.47
N PHE A 262 -24.25 29.15 -42.86
CA PHE A 262 -25.67 28.90 -43.09
C PHE A 262 -26.56 30.04 -42.56
N LYS A 263 -26.19 30.68 -41.44
CA LYS A 263 -26.92 31.88 -40.95
C LYS A 263 -26.82 33.05 -41.92
N GLU A 264 -25.64 33.29 -42.49
CA GLU A 264 -25.43 34.34 -43.50
C GLU A 264 -26.24 34.09 -44.77
N GLU A 265 -26.26 32.84 -45.28
CA GLU A 265 -27.07 32.47 -46.43
C GLU A 265 -28.57 32.65 -46.17
N ILE A 266 -29.08 32.19 -45.01
CA ILE A 266 -30.50 32.37 -44.65
C ILE A 266 -30.90 33.85 -44.64
N ASN A 267 -30.07 34.72 -44.06
CA ASN A 267 -30.32 36.16 -44.04
C ASN A 267 -30.34 36.78 -45.44
N LYS A 268 -29.48 36.29 -46.34
CA LYS A 268 -29.44 36.77 -47.73
C LYS A 268 -30.71 36.41 -48.49
N THR A 269 -31.19 35.18 -48.34
CA THR A 269 -32.40 34.68 -49.03
C THR A 269 -33.68 35.29 -48.46
N GLN A 270 -33.75 35.55 -47.15
CA GLN A 270 -34.90 36.23 -46.53
C GLN A 270 -34.97 37.73 -46.89
N GLY A 271 -33.85 38.38 -47.21
CA GLY A 271 -33.81 39.76 -47.70
C GLY A 271 -34.26 39.94 -49.16
N GLU A 272 -34.24 38.88 -49.97
CA GLU A 272 -34.63 38.90 -51.40
C GLU A 272 -36.13 38.61 -51.62
N SER A 273 -36.88 38.31 -50.55
CA SER A 273 -38.30 37.90 -50.61
C SER A 273 -39.32 39.06 -50.54
N THR A 274 -38.88 40.32 -50.47
CA THR A 274 -39.75 41.50 -50.51
C THR A 274 -39.72 42.13 -51.89
N VAL A 275 -40.32 41.47 -52.89
CA VAL A 275 -40.65 42.11 -54.16
C VAL A 275 -42.17 42.32 -54.18
N ASP A 276 -42.54 43.60 -54.20
CA ASP A 276 -43.90 44.12 -54.32
C ASP A 276 -44.72 43.38 -55.38
N VAL A 277 -45.89 42.87 -54.99
CA VAL A 277 -46.93 42.45 -55.93
C VAL A 277 -47.70 43.71 -56.33
N PRO A 278 -47.66 44.17 -57.61
CA PRO A 278 -48.41 45.35 -58.02
C PRO A 278 -49.91 45.02 -58.01
N GLY A 279 -50.69 45.81 -57.28
CA GLY A 279 -52.14 45.73 -57.26
C GLY A 279 -52.72 45.90 -58.66
N PHE A 280 -53.52 44.94 -59.10
CA PHE A 280 -54.39 45.10 -60.26
C PHE A 280 -55.63 45.88 -59.83
N SER A 281 -55.93 46.95 -60.58
CA SER A 281 -57.10 47.83 -60.48
C SER A 281 -58.42 47.11 -60.62
#